data_AF-A0A109MSL7-F1
#
_entry.id   AF-A0A109MSL7-F1
#
_cell.length_a   1.000
_cell.length_b   1.000
_cell.length_c   1.000
_cell.angle_alpha   90.00
_cell.angle_beta   90.00
_cell.angle_gamma   90.00
#
_symmetry.space_group_name_H-M   'P 1'
#
loop_
_entity.id
_entity.type
_entity.pdbx_description
1 polymer ?
#
loop_
_entity_poly.entity_id
_entity_poly.type
_entity_poly.pdbx_seq_one_letter_code
_entity_poly.pdbx_strand_id
1 'polypeptide(L)'
;MRIVACNGFGLEKEKSNSPEEFFNRSVIQYIKDGEEKALNVLYLRYFDEMVTQWTPYHANPVFQTPKREIFMADLIALVCLLRDQSLLNRKRLYINSEKELAGYFENIDFQKLEKVFISIDQAKPYDIETPVDYYIQS
;
A
#
# COMPACT_ATOMS: atom_id res chain seq x y z
N MET A 1 -0.02 5.17 -14.95
CA MET A 1 0.30 6.05 -13.81
C MET A 1 1.76 5.89 -13.45
N ARG A 2 2.42 6.91 -12.88
CA ARG A 2 3.84 6.82 -12.48
C ARG A 2 3.95 6.89 -10.97
N ILE A 3 4.39 5.80 -10.33
CA ILE A 3 4.55 5.74 -8.87
C ILE A 3 5.85 6.42 -8.47
N VAL A 4 5.77 7.30 -7.48
CA VAL A 4 6.90 8.09 -6.99
C VAL A 4 7.34 7.62 -5.62
N ALA A 5 6.40 7.34 -4.72
CA ALA A 5 6.70 6.86 -3.37
C ALA A 5 5.55 6.06 -2.77
N CYS A 6 5.88 5.11 -1.91
CA CYS A 6 4.96 4.32 -1.10
C CYS A 6 5.52 4.25 0.32
N ASN A 7 4.78 4.76 1.32
CA ASN A 7 5.24 4.83 2.70
C ASN A 7 4.13 4.45 3.68
N GLY A 8 4.47 3.66 4.68
CA GLY A 8 3.61 3.31 5.81
C GLY A 8 4.10 3.92 7.11
N PHE A 9 3.18 4.30 7.98
CA PHE A 9 3.51 4.76 9.34
C PHE A 9 2.38 4.43 10.32
N GLY A 10 2.77 4.00 11.52
CA GLY A 10 1.87 3.91 12.66
C GLY A 10 1.51 5.31 13.14
N LEU A 11 0.22 5.56 13.39
CA LEU A 11 -0.18 6.82 13.99
C LEU A 11 0.05 6.79 15.50
N GLU A 12 0.65 7.85 16.02
CA GLU A 12 0.85 8.04 17.46
C GLU A 12 -0.24 8.96 18.03
N LYS A 13 -0.43 8.89 19.35
CA LYS A 13 -1.41 9.76 20.03
C LYS A 13 -1.04 11.22 19.89
N GLU A 14 -1.84 11.99 19.15
CA GLU A 14 -1.80 13.46 19.25
C GLU A 14 -2.59 13.97 20.47
N LYS A 15 -3.59 13.23 20.95
CA LYS A 15 -4.44 13.56 22.11
C LYS A 15 -4.75 12.33 22.97
N SER A 16 -4.89 12.53 24.28
CA SER A 16 -5.00 11.45 25.30
C SER A 16 -6.16 10.47 25.10
N ASN A 17 -7.19 10.82 24.31
CA ASN A 17 -8.38 9.99 24.04
C ASN A 17 -8.65 9.77 22.53
N SER A 18 -7.65 9.97 21.67
CA SER A 18 -7.82 9.77 20.22
C SER A 18 -7.68 8.29 19.87
N PRO A 19 -8.64 7.70 19.12
CA PRO A 19 -8.50 6.32 18.65
C PRO A 19 -7.42 6.16 17.57
N GLU A 20 -6.75 7.24 17.16
CA GLU A 20 -5.69 7.26 16.14
C GLU A 20 -4.55 6.26 16.42
N GLU A 21 -4.24 5.97 17.69
CA GLU A 21 -3.21 4.97 18.04
C GLU A 21 -3.51 3.57 17.49
N PHE A 22 -4.78 3.25 17.24
CA PHE A 22 -5.23 1.97 16.71
C PHE A 22 -5.17 1.92 15.18
N PHE A 23 -4.67 2.97 14.52
CA PHE A 23 -4.59 3.06 13.08
C PHE A 23 -3.15 3.13 12.59
N ASN A 24 -2.98 2.61 11.39
CA ASN A 24 -1.84 2.84 10.52
C ASN A 24 -2.28 3.66 9.32
N ARG A 25 -1.36 4.44 8.76
CA ARG A 25 -1.57 5.17 7.52
C ARG A 25 -0.58 4.68 6.46
N SER A 26 -1.13 4.26 5.33
CA SER A 26 -0.38 3.97 4.11
C SER A 26 -0.57 5.13 3.14
N VAL A 27 0.50 5.59 2.50
CA VAL A 27 0.48 6.71 1.57
C VAL A 27 1.20 6.32 0.29
N ILE A 28 0.49 6.48 -0.83
CA ILE A 28 1.09 6.40 -2.16
C ILE A 28 1.07 7.77 -2.82
N GLN A 29 2.21 8.15 -3.42
CA GLN A 29 2.37 9.32 -4.25
C GLN A 29 2.61 8.88 -5.69
N TYR A 30 1.87 9.48 -6.63
CA TYR A 30 1.93 9.11 -8.04
C TYR A 30 1.64 10.31 -8.93
N ILE A 31 2.15 10.25 -10.16
CA ILE A 31 1.84 11.21 -11.22
C ILE A 31 0.80 10.58 -12.15
N LYS A 32 -0.28 11.31 -12.41
CA LYS A 32 -1.34 10.93 -13.34
C LYS A 32 -1.75 12.14 -14.16
N ASP A 33 -1.65 12.00 -15.48
CA ASP A 33 -1.99 13.05 -16.45
C ASP A 33 -1.20 14.36 -16.22
N GLY A 34 0.06 14.23 -15.80
CA GLY A 34 0.96 15.36 -15.52
C GLY A 34 0.85 15.95 -14.12
N GLU A 35 -0.14 15.53 -13.32
CA GLU A 35 -0.37 16.05 -11.97
C GLU A 35 0.16 15.11 -10.88
N GLU A 36 0.80 15.67 -9.86
CA GLU A 36 1.13 14.95 -8.63
C GLU A 36 -0.12 14.72 -7.80
N LYS A 37 -0.34 13.46 -7.42
CA LYS A 37 -1.49 13.01 -6.63
C LYS A 37 -1.01 12.11 -5.50
N ALA A 38 -1.83 12.03 -4.47
CA ALA A 38 -1.59 11.14 -3.34
C ALA A 38 -2.89 10.52 -2.84
N LEU A 39 -2.84 9.22 -2.53
CA LEU A 39 -3.89 8.51 -1.82
C LEU A 39 -3.38 8.15 -0.43
N ASN A 40 -4.18 8.48 0.58
CA ASN A 40 -3.93 8.11 1.98
C ASN A 40 -4.93 7.04 2.38
N VAL A 41 -4.46 5.86 2.74
CA VAL A 41 -5.28 4.77 3.27
C VAL A 41 -5.09 4.69 4.78
N LEU A 42 -6.16 4.91 5.52
CA LEU A 42 -6.20 4.76 6.97
C LEU A 42 -6.86 3.41 7.30
N TYR A 43 -6.18 2.57 8.07
CA TYR A 43 -6.68 1.23 8.39
C TYR A 43 -6.29 0.80 9.82
N LEU A 44 -6.98 -0.19 10.37
CA LEU A 44 -6.74 -0.68 11.73
C LEU A 44 -5.36 -1.35 11.83
N ARG A 45 -4.54 -0.93 12.80
CA ARG A 45 -3.16 -1.41 12.99
C ARG A 45 -3.06 -2.91 13.14
N TYR A 46 -4.02 -3.55 13.81
CA TYR A 46 -3.99 -5.00 14.03
C TYR A 46 -4.05 -5.80 12.71
N PHE A 47 -4.48 -5.19 11.60
CA PHE A 47 -4.43 -5.84 10.29
C PHE A 47 -3.01 -6.19 9.85
N ASP A 48 -1.98 -5.48 10.34
CA ASP A 48 -0.57 -5.82 10.06
C ASP A 48 -0.18 -7.20 10.64
N GLU A 49 -0.88 -7.68 11.67
CA GLU A 49 -0.65 -9.00 12.26
C GLU A 49 -1.14 -10.14 11.34
N MET A 50 -2.02 -9.82 10.38
CA MET A 50 -2.62 -10.78 9.45
C MET A 50 -1.79 -10.95 8.17
N VAL A 51 -0.57 -10.42 8.12
CA VAL A 51 0.33 -10.46 6.95
C VAL A 51 0.46 -11.86 6.35
N THR A 52 0.56 -12.90 7.19
CA THR A 52 0.73 -14.30 6.76
C THR A 52 -0.54 -14.90 6.15
N GLN A 53 -1.69 -14.25 6.33
CA GLN A 53 -2.97 -14.71 5.80
C GLN A 53 -3.24 -14.20 4.38
N TRP A 54 -2.75 -13.00 4.04
CA TRP A 54 -3.10 -12.33 2.76
C TRP A 54 -1.90 -12.18 1.83
N THR A 55 -0.70 -12.50 2.31
CA THR A 55 0.54 -12.36 1.55
C THR A 55 1.34 -13.66 1.61
N PRO A 56 2.25 -13.91 0.64
CA PRO A 56 3.16 -15.05 0.70
C PRO A 56 4.27 -14.90 1.75
N TYR A 57 4.31 -13.78 2.48
CA TYR A 57 5.38 -13.47 3.44
C TYR A 57 5.07 -14.06 4.82
N HIS A 58 6.13 -14.41 5.55
CA HIS A 58 6.02 -15.06 6.87
C HIS A 58 5.97 -14.10 8.06
N ALA A 59 6.26 -12.81 7.84
CA ALA A 59 6.32 -11.80 8.88
C ALA A 59 6.10 -10.39 8.30
N ASN A 60 6.07 -9.41 9.19
CA ASN A 60 6.14 -7.99 8.87
C ASN A 60 7.41 -7.44 9.58
N PRO A 61 8.45 -6.98 8.87
CA PRO A 61 8.49 -6.58 7.45
C PRO A 61 8.29 -7.73 6.47
N VAL A 62 7.70 -7.40 5.32
CA VAL A 62 7.31 -8.36 4.27
C VAL A 62 8.49 -8.76 3.38
N PHE A 63 9.33 -7.80 3.00
CA PHE A 63 10.58 -8.01 2.26
C PHE A 63 11.52 -6.84 2.47
N GLN A 64 12.72 -6.91 1.90
CA GLN A 64 13.74 -5.88 2.01
C GLN A 64 14.18 -5.37 0.64
N THR A 65 14.26 -4.06 0.46
CA THR A 65 14.95 -3.41 -0.67
C THR A 65 16.40 -3.10 -0.29
N PRO A 66 17.26 -2.71 -1.23
CA PRO A 66 18.62 -2.29 -0.89
C PRO A 66 18.73 -1.11 0.08
N LYS A 67 17.65 -0.33 0.30
CA LYS A 67 17.67 0.86 1.17
C LYS A 67 16.96 0.67 2.51
N ARG A 68 15.92 -0.16 2.57
CA ARG A 68 15.09 -0.31 3.77
C ARG A 68 14.31 -1.62 3.78
N GLU A 69 13.81 -1.96 4.95
CA GLU A 69 12.75 -2.96 5.10
C GLU A 69 11.43 -2.37 4.62
N ILE A 70 10.62 -3.21 3.96
CA ILE A 70 9.26 -2.86 3.52
C ILE A 70 8.28 -3.56 4.45
N PHE A 71 7.36 -2.78 5.00
CA PHE A 71 6.32 -3.25 5.88
C PHE A 71 4.99 -3.35 5.15
N MET A 72 4.04 -4.09 5.72
CA MET A 72 2.68 -4.18 5.19
C MET A 72 2.03 -2.80 5.01
N ALA A 73 2.29 -1.88 5.95
CA ALA A 73 1.84 -0.49 5.87
C ALA A 73 2.36 0.26 4.63
N ASP A 74 3.51 -0.11 4.08
CA ASP A 74 4.03 0.50 2.85
C ASP A 74 3.26 0.01 1.61
N LEU A 75 2.75 -1.22 1.64
CA LEU A 75 2.09 -1.87 0.50
C LEU A 75 0.65 -1.40 0.28
N ILE A 76 -0.11 -1.24 1.37
CA ILE A 76 -1.58 -1.19 1.34
C ILE A 76 -2.13 -0.16 0.35
N ALA A 77 -1.62 1.07 0.34
CA ALA A 77 -2.13 2.10 -0.56
C ALA A 77 -1.89 1.78 -2.05
N LEU A 78 -0.77 1.14 -2.39
CA LEU A 78 -0.49 0.69 -3.75
C LEU A 78 -1.45 -0.44 -4.16
N VAL A 79 -1.63 -1.42 -3.30
CA VAL A 79 -2.51 -2.57 -3.55
C VAL A 79 -3.97 -2.11 -3.74
N CYS A 80 -4.47 -1.26 -2.85
CA CYS A 80 -5.79 -0.66 -2.98
C CYS A 80 -5.95 0.09 -4.31
N LEU A 81 -4.99 0.96 -4.64
CA LEU A 81 -5.03 1.76 -5.87
C LEU A 81 -4.98 0.89 -7.11
N LEU A 82 -4.20 -0.20 -7.12
CA LEU A 82 -4.12 -1.14 -8.24
C LEU A 82 -5.45 -1.87 -8.47
N ARG A 83 -6.11 -2.31 -7.40
CA ARG A 83 -7.37 -3.06 -7.48
C ARG A 83 -8.52 -2.19 -7.94
N ASP A 84 -8.63 -1.00 -7.36
CA ASP A 84 -9.74 -0.08 -7.58
C ASP A 84 -9.22 1.26 -8.14
N GLN A 85 -9.23 1.36 -9.47
CA GLN A 85 -8.82 2.57 -10.18
C GLN A 85 -9.73 3.78 -9.91
N SER A 86 -10.92 3.60 -9.33
CA SER A 86 -11.76 4.72 -8.91
C SER A 86 -11.11 5.55 -7.79
N LEU A 87 -10.15 4.97 -7.07
CA LEU A 87 -9.37 5.63 -6.03
C LEU A 87 -8.37 6.66 -6.59
N LEU A 88 -8.07 6.64 -7.90
CA LEU A 88 -7.18 7.64 -8.54
C LEU A 88 -7.65 9.09 -8.35
N ASN A 89 -8.96 9.28 -8.13
CA ASN A 89 -9.59 10.58 -7.92
C ASN A 89 -9.88 10.88 -6.44
N ARG A 90 -9.46 10.01 -5.51
CA ARG A 90 -9.68 10.17 -4.07
C ARG A 90 -8.38 10.51 -3.37
N LYS A 91 -8.48 11.41 -2.38
CA LYS A 91 -7.35 11.74 -1.49
C LYS A 91 -7.21 10.79 -0.31
N ARG A 92 -8.31 10.14 0.09
CA ARG A 92 -8.43 9.35 1.30
C ARG A 92 -9.29 8.10 1.09
N LEU A 93 -8.90 7.01 1.71
CA LEU A 93 -9.66 5.77 1.87
C LEU A 93 -9.57 5.35 3.34
N TYR A 94 -10.67 4.87 3.90
CA TYR A 94 -10.74 4.36 5.26
C TYR A 94 -11.22 2.93 5.22
N ILE A 95 -10.45 2.02 5.83
CA ILE A 95 -10.74 0.59 5.85
C ILE A 95 -10.80 0.12 7.30
N ASN A 96 -11.97 -0.32 7.74
CA ASN A 96 -12.18 -0.87 9.08
C ASN A 96 -12.64 -2.33 9.05
N SER A 97 -12.70 -2.95 7.88
CA SER A 97 -13.08 -4.34 7.70
C SER A 97 -11.89 -5.14 7.20
N GLU A 98 -11.59 -6.23 7.91
CA GLU A 98 -10.57 -7.19 7.51
C GLU A 98 -10.87 -7.78 6.13
N LYS A 99 -12.14 -8.14 5.89
CA LYS A 99 -12.61 -8.68 4.62
C LYS A 99 -12.41 -7.71 3.46
N GLU A 100 -12.66 -6.42 3.68
CA GLU A 100 -12.41 -5.38 2.69
C GLU A 100 -10.92 -5.30 2.36
N LEU A 101 -10.05 -5.24 3.39
CA LEU A 101 -8.61 -5.18 3.17
C LEU A 101 -8.07 -6.42 2.47
N ALA A 102 -8.46 -7.61 2.92
CA ALA A 102 -8.06 -8.88 2.31
C ALA A 102 -8.48 -8.97 0.83
N GLY A 103 -9.67 -8.47 0.48
CA GLY A 103 -10.15 -8.44 -0.90
C GLY A 103 -9.29 -7.60 -1.86
N TYR A 104 -8.51 -6.64 -1.35
CA TYR A 104 -7.55 -5.89 -2.16
C TYR A 104 -6.30 -6.71 -2.52
N PHE A 105 -5.89 -7.67 -1.67
CA PHE A 105 -4.72 -8.52 -1.89
C PHE A 105 -5.01 -9.77 -2.73
N GLU A 106 -6.30 -10.06 -3.00
CA GLU A 106 -6.69 -11.26 -3.74
C GLU A 106 -6.06 -11.29 -5.14
N ASN A 107 -5.35 -12.39 -5.43
CA ASN A 107 -4.65 -12.68 -6.68
C ASN A 107 -3.57 -11.66 -7.08
N ILE A 108 -3.05 -10.86 -6.15
CA ILE A 108 -2.00 -9.90 -6.47
C ILE A 108 -0.65 -10.59 -6.72
N ASP A 109 0.07 -10.10 -7.73
CA ASP A 109 1.43 -10.52 -8.05
C ASP A 109 2.43 -9.75 -7.16
N PHE A 110 2.81 -10.38 -6.04
CA PHE A 110 3.77 -9.80 -5.10
C PHE A 110 5.17 -9.60 -5.69
N GLN A 111 5.59 -10.43 -6.66
CA GLN A 111 6.89 -10.25 -7.32
C GLN A 111 6.92 -8.96 -8.14
N LYS A 112 5.78 -8.58 -8.76
CA LYS A 112 5.66 -7.29 -9.44
C LYS A 112 5.64 -6.13 -8.43
N LEU A 113 4.97 -6.28 -7.29
CA LEU A 113 5.01 -5.27 -6.23
C LEU A 113 6.44 -5.01 -5.77
N GLU A 114 7.22 -6.04 -5.46
CA GLU A 114 8.62 -5.90 -5.05
C GLU A 114 9.44 -5.07 -6.03
N LYS A 115 9.25 -5.26 -7.35
CA LYS A 115 9.93 -4.47 -8.39
C LYS A 115 9.60 -2.98 -8.34
N VAL A 116 8.35 -2.64 -8.02
CA VAL A 116 7.95 -1.23 -7.82
C VAL A 116 8.73 -0.63 -6.67
N PHE A 117 8.79 -1.31 -5.52
CA PHE A 117 9.49 -0.84 -4.32
C PHE A 117 11.00 -0.72 -4.53
N ILE A 118 11.63 -1.71 -5.16
CA ILE A 118 13.06 -1.67 -5.50
C ILE A 118 13.38 -0.45 -6.38
N SER A 119 12.51 -0.13 -7.35
CA SER A 119 12.71 1.03 -8.23
C SER A 119 12.57 2.36 -7.49
N ILE A 120 11.45 2.58 -6.79
CA ILE A 120 11.16 3.86 -6.15
C ILE A 120 12.16 4.16 -5.02
N ASP A 121 12.62 3.14 -4.28
CA ASP A 121 13.65 3.31 -3.26
C ASP A 121 15.00 3.70 -3.89
N GLN A 122 15.30 3.29 -5.13
CA GLN A 122 16.45 3.78 -5.89
C GLN A 122 16.26 5.19 -6.48
N ALA A 123 15.25 5.94 -6.02
CA ALA A 123 14.86 7.25 -6.53
C ALA A 123 14.50 7.23 -8.02
N LYS A 124 13.99 6.10 -8.51
CA LYS A 124 13.51 5.93 -9.88
C LYS A 124 12.00 5.70 -9.85
N PRO A 125 11.18 6.70 -10.26
CA PRO A 125 9.75 6.51 -10.39
C PRO A 125 9.43 5.31 -11.28
N TYR A 126 8.36 4.58 -10.96
CA TYR A 126 7.99 3.34 -11.65
C TYR A 126 6.71 3.54 -12.45
N ASP A 127 6.74 3.23 -13.75
CA ASP A 127 5.57 3.35 -14.62
C ASP A 127 4.70 2.09 -14.56
N ILE A 128 3.42 2.31 -14.29
CA ILE A 128 2.37 1.28 -14.32
C ILE A 128 1.42 1.64 -15.46
N GLU A 129 1.57 0.93 -16.58
CA GLU A 129 0.73 1.11 -17.76
C GLU A 129 -0.65 0.47 -17.56
N THR A 130 -0.65 -0.77 -17.08
CA THR A 130 -1.85 -1.60 -16.98
C THR A 130 -1.96 -2.17 -15.56
N PRO A 131 -2.78 -1.56 -14.68
CA PRO A 131 -2.95 -2.03 -13.30
C PRO A 131 -3.45 -3.47 -13.18
N VAL A 132 -4.25 -3.94 -14.15
CA VAL A 132 -4.74 -5.33 -14.17
C VAL A 132 -3.62 -6.36 -14.31
N ASP A 133 -2.47 -5.99 -14.88
CA ASP A 133 -1.33 -6.91 -15.02
C ASP A 133 -0.72 -7.29 -13.65
N TYR A 134 -1.07 -6.57 -12.58
CA TYR A 134 -0.66 -6.92 -11.23
C TYR A 134 -1.54 -7.98 -10.58
N TYR A 135 -2.56 -8.49 -11.29
CA TYR A 135 -3.40 -9.58 -10.83
C TYR A 135 -3.17 -10.83 -11.68
N ILE A 136 -2.89 -11.94 -11.03
CA ILE A 136 -2.76 -13.25 -11.66
C ILE A 136 -4.15 -13.68 -12.11
N GLN A 137 -4.31 -13.98 -13.40
CA GLN A 137 -5.55 -14.57 -13.90
C GLN A 137 -5.63 -16.01 -13.40
N SER A 138 -6.70 -16.30 -12.67
CA SER A 138 -7.10 -17.65 -12.23
C SER A 138 -7.58 -18.50 -13.41
#